data_AF-A0A0W0Z165-F1
#
_entry.id   AF-A0A0W0Z165-F1
#
_cell.length_a   1.000
_cell.length_b   1.000
_cell.length_c   1.000
_cell.angle_alpha   90.00
_cell.angle_beta   90.00
_cell.angle_gamma   90.00
#
_symmetry.space_group_name_H-M   'P 1'
#
loop_
_entity.id
_entity.type
_entity.pdbx_description
1 polymer ?
#
loop_
_entity_poly.entity_id
_entity_poly.type
_entity_poly.pdbx_seq_one_letter_code
_entity_poly.pdbx_strand_id
1 'polypeptide(L)'
;MLRKFLLCSFVLCSLNAQAANITQVGRYATLNNQPLAAQINPLKTVQQIHFPASIQTIGEAVNYWLRYSGYHLAPKEKQSESLQQVFQQPLPQVSRNLGPLTITDGLTVLVGQHLFNLKQDDLLREINFSLIARRAG
;
A
#
# COMPACT_ATOMS: atom_id res chain seq x y z
N MET A 1 -46.57 61.69 -6.83
CA MET A 1 -46.23 61.48 -8.25
C MET A 1 -44.75 61.11 -8.32
N LEU A 2 -44.38 59.85 -8.10
CA LEU A 2 -44.32 58.74 -9.07
C LEU A 2 -43.14 58.85 -10.06
N ARG A 3 -42.24 57.85 -9.98
CA ARG A 3 -41.28 57.37 -11.00
C ARG A 3 -40.06 58.29 -11.25
N LYS A 4 -38.80 57.83 -11.21
CA LYS A 4 -38.26 56.53 -11.67
C LYS A 4 -37.05 56.14 -10.82
N PHE A 5 -37.14 55.01 -10.11
CA PHE A 5 -35.98 54.27 -9.62
C PHE A 5 -35.27 53.70 -10.85
N LEU A 6 -34.08 54.22 -11.17
CA LEU A 6 -33.20 53.62 -12.16
C LEU A 6 -32.52 52.43 -11.46
N LEU A 7 -33.08 51.23 -11.61
CA LEU A 7 -32.46 49.99 -11.16
C LEU A 7 -31.14 49.82 -11.92
N CYS A 8 -30.03 50.06 -11.24
CA CYS A 8 -28.74 49.50 -11.61
C CYS A 8 -28.87 47.98 -11.40
N SER A 9 -29.12 47.23 -12.47
CA SER A 9 -29.04 45.77 -12.47
C SER A 9 -27.60 45.38 -12.17
N PHE A 10 -27.29 45.15 -10.89
CA PHE A 10 -26.05 44.53 -10.47
C PHE A 10 -26.18 43.05 -10.85
N VAL A 11 -25.82 42.73 -12.08
CA VAL A 11 -25.67 41.35 -12.53
C VAL A 11 -24.55 40.74 -11.68
N LEU A 12 -24.94 40.04 -10.62
CA LEU A 12 -24.07 39.14 -9.87
C LEU A 12 -23.59 38.08 -10.86
N CYS A 13 -22.42 38.33 -11.44
CA CYS A 13 -21.71 37.36 -12.23
C CYS A 13 -21.24 36.28 -11.25
N SER A 14 -22.00 35.20 -11.14
CA SER A 14 -21.62 34.01 -10.38
C SER A 14 -20.41 33.37 -11.05
N LEU A 15 -19.21 33.84 -10.70
CA LEU A 15 -17.97 33.13 -11.00
C LEU A 15 -18.04 31.81 -10.22
N ASN A 16 -18.45 30.75 -10.90
CA ASN A 16 -18.25 29.39 -10.40
C ASN A 16 -16.74 29.18 -10.32
N ALA A 17 -16.16 29.42 -9.14
CA ALA A 17 -14.80 29.04 -8.84
C ALA A 17 -14.76 27.51 -8.83
N GLN A 18 -14.47 26.90 -9.98
CA GLN A 18 -14.15 25.48 -10.04
C GLN A 18 -12.85 25.30 -9.24
N ALA A 19 -12.97 24.71 -8.05
CA ALA A 19 -11.81 24.34 -7.27
C ALA A 19 -10.96 23.39 -8.10
N ALA A 20 -9.71 23.79 -8.39
CA ALA A 20 -8.80 22.95 -9.15
C ALA A 20 -8.58 21.62 -8.40
N ASN A 21 -8.52 20.50 -9.12
CA ASN A 21 -8.22 19.18 -8.53
C ASN A 21 -6.73 19.03 -8.16
N ILE A 22 -6.00 20.13 -8.06
CA ILE A 22 -4.59 20.19 -7.73
C ILE A 22 -4.38 21.26 -6.65
N THR A 23 -3.55 20.95 -5.66
CA THR A 23 -3.12 21.90 -4.64
C THR A 23 -1.63 22.20 -4.83
N GLN A 24 -1.29 23.48 -4.91
CA GLN A 24 0.11 23.91 -4.94
C GLN A 24 0.71 23.78 -3.53
N VAL A 25 1.67 22.89 -3.36
CA VAL A 25 2.35 22.64 -2.08
C VAL A 25 3.73 23.31 -2.00
N GLY A 26 4.18 23.93 -3.10
CA GLY A 26 5.41 24.70 -3.16
C GLY A 26 5.52 25.48 -4.46
N ARG A 27 6.59 26.26 -4.63
CA ARG A 27 6.78 27.12 -5.82
C ARG A 27 6.80 26.36 -7.14
N TYR A 28 7.25 25.10 -7.11
CA TYR A 28 7.37 24.23 -8.29
C TYR A 28 6.72 22.86 -8.06
N ALA A 29 5.86 22.74 -7.06
CA ALA A 29 5.28 21.46 -6.64
C ALA A 29 3.76 21.58 -6.50
N THR A 30 3.06 20.68 -7.17
CA THR A 30 1.62 20.49 -7.06
C THR A 30 1.33 19.04 -6.67
N LEU A 31 0.24 18.84 -5.94
CA LEU A 31 -0.30 17.52 -5.64
C LEU A 31 -1.73 17.43 -6.18
N ASN A 32 -2.09 16.28 -6.72
CA ASN A 32 -3.48 16.00 -7.05
C ASN A 32 -4.28 15.84 -5.75
N ASN A 33 -5.49 16.39 -5.73
CA ASN A 33 -6.42 16.28 -4.60
C ASN A 33 -7.14 14.93 -4.65
N GLN A 34 -6.36 13.85 -4.50
CA GLN A 34 -6.76 12.46 -4.63
C GLN A 34 -6.08 11.67 -3.49
N PRO A 35 -6.68 10.59 -2.96
CA PRO A 35 -6.00 9.73 -2.02
C PRO A 35 -4.73 9.12 -2.62
N LEU A 36 -3.68 9.00 -1.81
CA LEU A 36 -2.45 8.30 -2.20
C LEU A 36 -2.73 6.81 -2.41
N ALA A 37 -1.97 6.16 -3.30
CA ALA A 37 -2.11 4.71 -3.52
C ALA A 37 -1.99 3.90 -2.21
N ALA A 38 -1.12 4.34 -1.28
CA ALA A 38 -0.96 3.76 0.05
C ALA A 38 -2.15 4.01 0.99
N GLN A 39 -2.90 5.10 0.80
CA GLN A 39 -4.14 5.37 1.56
C GLN A 39 -5.30 4.52 1.04
N ILE A 40 -5.30 4.18 -0.26
CA ILE A 40 -6.30 3.28 -0.86
C ILE A 40 -5.97 1.82 -0.52
N ASN A 41 -4.71 1.42 -0.66
CA ASN A 41 -4.20 0.10 -0.29
C ASN A 41 -2.93 0.27 0.56
N PRO A 42 -3.02 0.10 1.89
CA PRO A 42 -1.87 0.19 2.81
C PRO A 42 -0.68 -0.70 2.44
N LEU A 43 -0.86 -1.82 1.74
CA LEU A 43 0.24 -2.68 1.31
C LEU A 43 1.11 -2.03 0.20
N LYS A 44 0.62 -0.96 -0.44
CA LYS A 44 1.39 -0.13 -1.38
C LYS A 44 2.25 0.94 -0.69
N THR A 45 2.27 0.98 0.66
CA THR A 45 3.13 1.92 1.38
C THR A 45 4.59 1.59 1.10
N VAL A 46 5.36 2.59 0.66
CA VAL A 46 6.81 2.47 0.46
C VAL A 46 7.50 2.66 1.81
N GLN A 47 8.29 1.67 2.23
CA GLN A 47 8.97 1.66 3.53
C GLN A 47 10.40 1.14 3.39
N GLN A 48 11.25 1.55 4.32
CA GLN A 48 12.50 0.89 4.62
C GLN A 48 12.36 0.19 5.97
N ILE A 49 12.71 -1.09 6.03
CA ILE A 49 12.58 -1.92 7.22
C ILE A 49 13.94 -2.45 7.68
N HIS A 50 14.13 -2.42 9.00
CA HIS A 50 15.22 -3.07 9.69
C HIS A 50 14.64 -4.13 10.63
N PHE A 51 14.94 -5.40 10.38
CA PHE A 51 14.49 -6.49 11.24
C PHE A 51 15.44 -6.62 12.44
N PRO A 52 14.93 -6.51 13.69
CA PRO A 52 15.77 -6.65 14.86
C PRO A 52 16.36 -8.07 14.94
N ALA A 53 17.45 -8.22 15.70
CA ALA A 53 18.14 -9.50 15.85
C ALA A 53 17.24 -10.63 16.40
N SER A 54 16.14 -10.30 17.09
CA SER A 54 15.15 -11.27 17.57
C SER A 54 14.34 -11.94 16.46
N ILE A 55 14.26 -11.35 15.26
CA ILE A 55 13.61 -11.96 14.10
C ILE A 55 14.61 -12.88 13.42
N GLN A 56 14.33 -14.18 13.44
CA GLN A 56 15.20 -15.25 12.98
C GLN A 56 14.70 -15.94 11.71
N THR A 57 13.38 -16.00 11.49
CA THR A 57 12.80 -16.73 10.36
C THR A 57 12.12 -15.81 9.35
N ILE A 58 11.92 -16.32 8.12
CA ILE A 58 11.15 -15.62 7.09
C ILE A 58 9.71 -15.37 7.56
N GLY A 59 9.08 -16.34 8.23
CA GLY A 59 7.72 -16.20 8.76
C GLY A 59 7.61 -15.10 9.82
N GLU A 60 8.60 -15.01 10.71
CA GLU A 60 8.67 -13.91 11.70
C GLU A 60 8.87 -12.56 11.02
N ALA A 61 9.71 -12.48 9.99
CA ALA A 61 9.94 -11.26 9.23
C ALA A 61 8.66 -10.77 8.51
N VAL A 62 7.90 -11.69 7.90
CA VAL A 62 6.60 -11.40 7.27
C VAL A 62 5.63 -10.83 8.29
N ASN A 63 5.46 -11.49 9.44
CA ASN A 63 4.58 -11.00 10.51
C ASN A 63 5.05 -9.66 11.08
N TYR A 64 6.35 -9.46 11.22
CA TYR A 64 6.94 -8.21 11.70
C TYR A 64 6.61 -7.05 10.76
N TRP A 65 6.78 -7.23 9.44
CA TRP A 65 6.48 -6.19 8.47
C TRP A 65 4.98 -5.85 8.43
N LEU A 66 4.11 -6.85 8.60
CA LEU A 66 2.67 -6.65 8.57
C LEU A 66 2.09 -5.92 9.79
N ARG A 67 2.81 -5.89 10.93
CA ARG A 67 2.33 -5.43 12.25
C ARG A 67 1.53 -4.12 12.23
N TYR A 68 1.93 -3.15 11.40
CA TYR A 68 1.28 -1.83 11.31
C TYR A 68 0.70 -1.54 9.93
N SER A 69 0.58 -2.55 9.08
CA SER A 69 0.02 -2.41 7.74
C SER A 69 -1.51 -2.39 7.73
N GLY A 70 -2.14 -2.82 8.82
CA GLY A 70 -3.59 -3.07 8.88
C GLY A 70 -4.02 -4.39 8.22
N TYR A 71 -3.05 -5.19 7.74
CA TYR A 71 -3.26 -6.56 7.26
C TYR A 71 -2.57 -7.56 8.20
N HIS A 72 -3.04 -8.80 8.15
CA HIS A 72 -2.43 -9.94 8.84
C HIS A 72 -2.17 -11.10 7.88
N LEU A 73 -1.25 -11.98 8.25
CA LEU A 73 -0.99 -13.21 7.51
C LEU A 73 -2.13 -14.21 7.74
N ALA A 74 -2.55 -14.89 6.68
CA ALA A 74 -3.56 -15.94 6.74
C ALA A 74 -3.22 -16.99 7.80
N PRO A 75 -4.23 -17.54 8.51
CA PRO A 75 -4.00 -18.55 9.53
C PRO A 75 -3.40 -19.82 8.88
N LYS A 76 -2.65 -20.58 9.68
CA LYS A 76 -1.79 -21.68 9.19
C LYS A 76 -2.59 -22.71 8.38
N GLU A 77 -3.85 -22.93 8.72
CA GLU A 77 -4.75 -23.89 8.07
C GLU A 77 -5.08 -23.50 6.62
N LYS A 78 -4.98 -22.21 6.28
CA LYS A 78 -5.15 -21.69 4.91
C LYS A 78 -3.83 -21.61 4.13
N GLN A 79 -2.69 -21.87 4.76
CA GLN A 79 -1.37 -21.77 4.12
C GLN A 79 -0.99 -23.08 3.44
N SER A 80 -0.45 -23.01 2.23
CA SER A 80 0.11 -24.20 1.56
C SER A 80 1.29 -24.78 2.34
N GLU A 81 1.50 -26.10 2.25
CA GLU A 81 2.64 -26.76 2.91
C GLU A 81 3.98 -26.16 2.50
N SER A 82 4.16 -25.86 1.21
CA SER A 82 5.38 -25.23 0.70
C SER A 82 5.62 -23.83 1.28
N LEU A 83 4.55 -23.07 1.52
CA LEU A 83 4.67 -21.77 2.19
C LEU A 83 5.11 -21.95 3.65
N GLN A 84 4.53 -22.91 4.36
CA GLN A 84 4.91 -23.22 5.74
C GLN A 84 6.39 -23.65 5.84
N GLN A 85 6.90 -24.41 4.86
CA GLN A 85 8.31 -24.79 4.79
C GLN A 85 9.23 -23.57 4.58
N VAL A 86 8.83 -22.61 3.74
CA VAL A 86 9.58 -21.37 3.50
C VAL A 86 9.59 -20.49 4.76
N PHE A 87 8.48 -20.38 5.47
CA PHE A 87 8.40 -19.58 6.69
C PHE A 87 9.30 -20.07 7.82
N GLN A 88 9.67 -21.35 7.84
CA GLN A 88 10.61 -21.91 8.80
C GLN A 88 12.09 -21.66 8.44
N GLN A 89 12.38 -21.22 7.21
CA GLN A 89 13.76 -20.94 6.80
C GLN A 89 14.31 -19.72 7.54
N PRO A 90 15.63 -19.71 7.82
CA PRO A 90 16.27 -18.57 8.46
C PRO A 90 16.18 -17.32 7.58
N LEU A 91 16.00 -16.16 8.21
CA LEU A 91 16.06 -14.86 7.54
C LEU A 91 17.50 -14.61 7.06
N PRO A 92 17.74 -14.48 5.73
CA PRO A 92 19.07 -14.18 5.22
C PRO A 92 19.59 -12.83 5.74
N GLN A 93 20.89 -12.73 6.02
CA GLN A 93 21.48 -11.50 6.56
C GLN A 93 21.28 -10.29 5.64
N VAL A 94 21.40 -10.49 4.32
CA VAL A 94 21.13 -9.43 3.33
C VAL A 94 19.68 -8.92 3.39
N SER A 95 18.74 -9.76 3.81
CA SER A 95 17.32 -9.41 3.92
C SER A 95 16.95 -8.78 5.27
N ARG A 96 17.90 -8.58 6.19
CA ARG A 96 17.63 -7.86 7.46
C ARG A 96 17.34 -6.38 7.27
N ASN A 97 17.84 -5.81 6.17
CA ASN A 97 17.60 -4.43 5.77
C ASN A 97 17.01 -4.44 4.37
N LEU A 98 15.74 -4.09 4.24
CA LEU A 98 15.07 -4.03 2.94
C LEU A 98 14.45 -2.65 2.75
N GLY A 99 14.48 -2.14 1.53
CA GLY A 99 13.84 -0.88 1.16
C GLY A 99 14.80 0.18 0.63
N PRO A 100 14.23 1.29 0.10
CA PRO A 100 12.79 1.59 0.06
C PRO A 100 12.04 0.74 -0.98
N LEU A 101 10.94 0.10 -0.57
CA LEU A 101 10.06 -0.69 -1.45
C LEU A 101 8.65 -0.80 -0.84
N THR A 102 7.66 -1.20 -1.63
CA THR A 102 6.29 -1.39 -1.11
C THR A 102 6.25 -2.58 -0.16
N ILE A 103 5.30 -2.61 0.78
CA ILE A 103 5.11 -3.77 1.66
C ILE A 103 4.87 -5.02 0.81
N THR A 104 4.03 -4.94 -0.22
CA THR A 104 3.80 -6.07 -1.15
C THR A 104 5.09 -6.61 -1.75
N ASP A 105 5.95 -5.75 -2.30
CA ASP A 105 7.21 -6.18 -2.91
C ASP A 105 8.20 -6.73 -1.86
N GLY A 106 8.20 -6.17 -0.66
CA GLY A 106 9.03 -6.64 0.44
C GLY A 106 8.66 -8.02 0.92
N LEU A 107 7.36 -8.26 1.05
CA LEU A 107 6.83 -9.57 1.41
C LEU A 107 7.14 -10.61 0.33
N THR A 108 7.03 -10.28 -0.96
CA THR A 108 7.38 -11.21 -2.05
C THR A 108 8.89 -11.46 -2.14
N VAL A 109 9.74 -10.48 -1.85
CA VAL A 109 11.19 -10.67 -1.67
C VAL A 109 11.47 -11.71 -0.58
N LEU A 110 10.82 -11.59 0.58
CA LEU A 110 11.03 -12.49 1.71
C LEU A 110 10.66 -13.94 1.40
N VAL A 111 9.52 -14.17 0.75
CA VAL A 111 9.06 -15.54 0.45
C VAL A 111 9.62 -16.14 -0.84
N GLY A 112 10.23 -15.32 -1.69
CA GLY A 112 10.78 -15.69 -2.99
C GLY A 112 9.88 -15.29 -4.16
N GLN A 113 10.23 -14.18 -4.81
CA GLN A 113 9.44 -13.53 -5.88
C GLN A 113 9.10 -14.45 -7.07
N HIS A 114 9.98 -15.40 -7.40
CA HIS A 114 9.78 -16.32 -8.52
C HIS A 114 9.09 -17.63 -8.12
N LEU A 115 8.79 -17.81 -6.83
CA LEU A 115 8.16 -19.01 -6.29
C LEU A 115 6.72 -18.75 -5.87
N PHE A 116 6.40 -17.54 -5.39
CA PHE A 116 5.10 -17.22 -4.83
C PHE A 116 4.50 -15.94 -5.39
N ASN A 117 3.18 -15.97 -5.61
CA ASN A 117 2.36 -14.78 -5.80
C ASN A 117 1.66 -14.44 -4.49
N LEU A 118 1.67 -13.16 -4.10
CA LEU A 118 0.88 -12.65 -2.99
C LEU A 118 -0.61 -12.66 -3.36
N LYS A 119 -1.44 -13.13 -2.43
CA LYS A 119 -2.90 -13.10 -2.47
C LYS A 119 -3.38 -12.17 -1.38
N GLN A 120 -4.25 -11.25 -1.73
CA GLN A 120 -4.78 -10.22 -0.84
C GLN A 120 -6.30 -10.40 -0.74
N ASP A 121 -6.80 -10.47 0.49
CA ASP A 121 -8.23 -10.40 0.81
C ASP A 121 -8.48 -9.09 1.56
N ASP A 122 -9.13 -8.15 0.90
CA ASP A 122 -9.41 -6.82 1.45
C ASP A 122 -10.55 -6.81 2.47
N LEU A 123 -11.47 -7.77 2.39
CA LEU A 123 -12.58 -7.87 3.32
C LEU A 123 -12.08 -8.35 4.68
N LEU A 124 -11.23 -9.38 4.67
CA LEU A 124 -10.64 -9.94 5.88
C LEU A 124 -9.39 -9.20 6.33
N ARG A 125 -8.84 -8.30 5.49
CA ARG A 125 -7.51 -7.70 5.68
C ARG A 125 -6.44 -8.78 5.89
N GLU A 126 -6.49 -9.80 5.06
CA GLU A 126 -5.66 -10.99 5.13
C GLU A 126 -4.74 -11.04 3.89
N ILE A 127 -3.50 -11.48 4.07
CA ILE A 127 -2.60 -11.83 2.97
C ILE A 127 -2.21 -13.30 3.04
N ASN A 128 -2.02 -13.92 1.89
CA ASN A 128 -1.52 -15.29 1.76
C ASN A 128 -0.60 -15.38 0.54
N PHE A 129 0.01 -16.54 0.30
CA PHE A 129 0.86 -16.76 -0.85
C PHE A 129 0.51 -18.08 -1.54
N SER A 130 0.42 -18.04 -2.86
CA SER A 130 0.22 -19.22 -3.70
C SER A 130 1.44 -19.47 -4.56
N LEU A 131 1.85 -20.72 -4.70
CA LEU A 131 2.94 -21.09 -5.60
C LEU A 131 2.65 -20.64 -7.04
N ILE A 132 3.68 -20.16 -7.71
CA ILE A 132 3.65 -19.95 -9.16
C ILE A 132 3.78 -21.33 -9.80
N ALA A 133 2.78 -21.74 -10.58
CA ALA A 133 2.81 -23.01 -11.30
C ALA A 133 4.07 -23.06 -12.18
N ARG A 134 4.98 -24.00 -11.91
CA ARG A 134 6.08 -24.27 -12.84
C ARG A 134 5.46 -24.95 -14.06
N ARG A 135 5.56 -24.33 -15.24
CA ARG A 135 5.43 -25.10 -16.48
C ARG A 135 6.58 -26.10 -16.48
N ALA A 136 6.27 -27.38 -16.46
CA ALA A 136 7.23 -28.39 -16.90
C ALA A 136 7.59 -28.04 -18.35
N GLY A 137 8.87 -27.83 -18.60
CA GLY A 137 9.39 -27.62 -19.95
C GLY A 137 9.25 -28.87 -20.79
#